data_AF-A0A3B9YU15-F1
#
_entry.id   AF-A0A3B9YU15-F1
#
_cell.length_a   1.000
_cell.length_b   1.000
_cell.length_c   1.000
_cell.angle_alpha   90.00
_cell.angle_beta   90.00
_cell.angle_gamma   90.00
#
_symmetry.space_group_name_H-M   'P 1'
#
loop_
_entity.id
_entity.type
_entity.pdbx_description
1 polymer ?
#
loop_
_entity_poly.entity_id
_entity_poly.type
_entity_poly.pdbx_seq_one_letter_code
_entity_poly.pdbx_strand_id
1 'polypeptide(L)'
;RLRIIAQALRLGLSIAEIHSACKVDPWFLEQIADIVAAERSVATNGLPTDRDDLNALKAMGFSDARLASLTGLAEAAIAARREQLGIAPVYKRIDT
;
A
#
# COMPACT_ATOMS: atom_id res chain seq x y z
N ARG A 1 -9.60 -12.46 9.12
CA ARG A 1 -8.96 -11.73 10.24
C ARG A 1 -8.12 -10.55 9.74
N LEU A 2 -7.16 -10.72 8.83
CA LEU A 2 -6.32 -9.62 8.31
C LEU A 2 -7.11 -8.43 7.72
N ARG A 3 -8.13 -8.69 6.88
CA ARG A 3 -8.98 -7.63 6.31
C ARG A 3 -9.72 -6.81 7.39
N ILE A 4 -10.08 -7.43 8.49
CA ILE A 4 -10.78 -6.78 9.61
C ILE A 4 -9.82 -5.85 10.36
N ILE A 5 -8.57 -6.27 10.56
CA ILE A 5 -7.51 -5.43 11.16
C ILE A 5 -7.28 -4.18 10.31
N ALA A 6 -7.10 -4.34 9.00
CA ALA A 6 -6.96 -3.21 8.09
C ALA A 6 -8.20 -2.29 8.13
N GLN A 7 -9.41 -2.86 8.23
CA GLN A 7 -10.63 -2.07 8.37
C GLN A 7 -10.67 -1.31 9.70
N ALA A 8 -10.27 -1.92 10.81
CA ALA A 8 -10.21 -1.26 12.12
C ALA A 8 -9.25 -0.06 12.10
N LEU A 9 -8.08 -0.22 11.47
CA LEU A 9 -7.13 0.88 11.26
C LEU A 9 -7.72 1.99 10.38
N ARG A 10 -8.47 1.63 9.31
CA ARG A 10 -9.19 2.59 8.47
C ARG A 10 -10.26 3.37 9.25
N LEU A 11 -10.88 2.75 10.26
CA LEU A 11 -11.86 3.37 11.15
C LEU A 11 -11.24 4.15 12.32
N GLY A 12 -9.91 4.16 12.43
CA GLY A 12 -9.19 4.97 13.42
C GLY A 12 -8.92 4.27 14.76
N LEU A 13 -9.11 2.95 14.85
CA LEU A 13 -8.70 2.21 16.05
C LEU A 13 -7.17 2.22 16.18
N SER A 14 -6.70 2.31 17.42
CA SER A 14 -5.28 2.27 17.75
C SER A 14 -4.71 0.86 17.63
N ILE A 15 -3.40 0.78 17.38
CA ILE A 15 -2.66 -0.49 17.37
C ILE A 15 -2.81 -1.22 18.71
N ALA A 16 -2.81 -0.49 19.83
CA ALA A 16 -2.97 -1.07 21.16
C ALA A 16 -4.34 -1.75 21.35
N GLU A 17 -5.43 -1.12 20.89
CA GLU A 17 -6.78 -1.70 20.95
C GLU A 17 -6.87 -2.97 20.10
N ILE A 18 -6.32 -2.93 18.88
CA ILE A 18 -6.31 -4.08 17.96
C ILE A 18 -5.46 -5.22 18.51
N HIS A 19 -4.27 -4.91 19.05
CA HIS A 19 -3.41 -5.89 19.71
C HIS A 19 -4.13 -6.54 20.89
N SER A 20 -4.78 -5.75 21.74
CA SER A 20 -5.51 -6.26 22.90
C SER A 20 -6.57 -7.29 22.49
N ALA A 21 -7.32 -7.00 21.42
CA ALA A 21 -8.40 -7.85 20.92
C ALA A 21 -7.93 -9.09 20.14
N CYS A 22 -6.91 -8.95 19.29
CA CYS A 22 -6.52 -9.99 18.33
C CYS A 22 -5.22 -10.71 18.67
N LYS A 23 -4.41 -10.18 19.60
CA LYS A 23 -3.08 -10.65 20.00
C LYS A 23 -2.08 -10.79 18.85
N VAL A 24 -2.30 -10.04 17.76
CA VAL A 24 -1.32 -9.92 16.65
C VAL A 24 -0.20 -9.00 17.13
N ASP A 25 1.04 -9.39 16.93
CA ASP A 25 2.20 -8.60 17.36
C ASP A 25 2.13 -7.15 16.84
N PRO A 26 2.40 -6.15 17.71
CA PRO A 26 2.34 -4.73 17.32
C PRO A 26 3.16 -4.39 16.08
N TRP A 27 4.31 -5.05 15.87
CA TRP A 27 5.15 -4.80 14.71
C TRP A 27 4.40 -5.07 13.39
N PHE A 28 3.66 -6.18 13.30
CA PHE A 28 2.83 -6.46 12.11
C PHE A 28 1.67 -5.47 11.97
N LEU A 29 1.10 -5.00 13.08
CA LEU A 29 0.03 -4.00 13.06
C LEU A 29 0.53 -2.65 12.54
N GLU A 30 1.76 -2.26 12.90
CA GLU A 30 2.44 -1.09 12.36
C GLU A 30 2.66 -1.21 10.85
N GLN A 31 3.13 -2.36 10.35
CA GLN A 31 3.29 -2.57 8.90
C GLN A 31 1.97 -2.42 8.14
N ILE A 32 0.85 -2.90 8.71
CA ILE A 32 -0.47 -2.73 8.10
C ILE A 32 -0.92 -1.27 8.20
N ALA A 33 -0.63 -0.58 9.31
CA ALA A 33 -0.95 0.82 9.49
C ALA A 33 -0.24 1.70 8.46
N ASP A 34 1.03 1.43 8.14
CA ASP A 34 1.78 2.13 7.11
C ASP A 34 1.13 1.98 5.73
N ILE A 35 0.70 0.76 5.37
CA ILE A 35 -0.05 0.52 4.13
C ILE A 35 -1.36 1.31 4.10
N VAL A 36 -2.10 1.34 5.22
CA VAL A 36 -3.36 2.10 5.32
C VAL A 36 -3.11 3.62 5.25
N ALA A 37 -2.00 4.11 5.79
CA ALA A 37 -1.62 5.52 5.70
C ALA A 37 -1.27 5.91 4.26
N ALA A 38 -0.47 5.08 3.57
CA ALA A 38 -0.16 5.26 2.15
C ALA A 38 -1.43 5.23 1.27
N GLU A 39 -2.36 4.30 1.55
CA GLU A 39 -3.67 4.23 0.90
C GLU A 39 -4.44 5.56 1.02
N ARG A 40 -4.51 6.13 2.23
CA ARG A 40 -5.18 7.41 2.50
C ARG A 40 -4.49 8.58 1.78
N SER A 41 -3.16 8.60 1.77
CA SER A 41 -2.39 9.62 1.05
C SER A 41 -2.71 9.61 -0.44
N VAL A 42 -2.70 8.43 -1.07
CA VAL A 42 -3.03 8.27 -2.50
C VAL A 42 -4.48 8.65 -2.79
N ALA A 43 -5.42 8.28 -1.93
CA ALA A 43 -6.83 8.64 -2.11
C ALA A 43 -7.08 10.16 -1.98
N THR A 44 -6.27 10.86 -1.17
CA THR A 44 -6.45 12.30 -0.90
C THR A 44 -5.68 13.16 -1.90
N ASN A 45 -4.44 12.79 -2.19
CA ASN A 45 -3.49 13.59 -2.98
C ASN A 45 -3.35 13.10 -4.43
N GLY A 46 -3.94 11.95 -4.77
CA GLY A 46 -3.77 11.30 -6.06
C GLY A 46 -2.48 10.48 -6.16
N LEU A 47 -2.17 10.05 -7.38
CA LEU A 47 -0.95 9.28 -7.66
C LEU A 47 0.28 10.20 -7.61
N PRO A 48 1.38 9.81 -6.95
CA PRO A 48 2.63 10.57 -7.01
C PRO A 48 3.13 10.73 -8.44
N THR A 49 3.70 11.90 -8.74
CA THR A 49 4.27 12.19 -10.06
C THR A 49 5.73 11.80 -10.17
N ASP A 50 6.43 11.77 -9.03
CA ASP A 50 7.85 11.43 -8.93
C ASP A 50 8.09 9.92 -9.02
N ARG A 51 9.24 9.54 -9.57
CA ARG A 51 9.62 8.14 -9.77
C ARG A 51 9.84 7.43 -8.44
N ASP A 52 10.51 8.05 -7.49
CA ASP A 52 10.92 7.41 -6.24
C ASP A 52 9.71 7.17 -5.34
N ASP A 53 8.80 8.13 -5.26
CA ASP A 53 7.54 7.99 -4.51
C ASP A 53 6.63 6.92 -5.10
N LEU A 54 6.49 6.89 -6.44
CA LEU A 54 5.70 5.83 -7.09
C LEU A 54 6.36 4.46 -6.90
N ASN A 55 7.70 4.39 -6.98
CA ASN A 55 8.43 3.16 -6.72
C ASN A 55 8.30 2.69 -5.27
N ALA A 56 8.26 3.60 -4.29
CA ALA A 56 8.01 3.28 -2.89
C ALA A 56 6.63 2.63 -2.70
N LEU A 57 5.57 3.18 -3.32
CA LEU A 57 4.25 2.55 -3.31
C LEU A 57 4.26 1.15 -3.92
N LYS A 58 4.99 0.95 -5.04
CA LYS A 58 5.14 -0.38 -5.65
C LYS A 58 5.91 -1.34 -4.76
N ALA A 59 6.95 -0.87 -4.07
CA ALA A 59 7.72 -1.66 -3.12
C ALA A 59 6.91 -2.09 -1.89
N MET A 60 5.93 -1.28 -1.47
CA MET A 60 4.94 -1.65 -0.44
C MET A 60 3.91 -2.70 -0.93
N GLY A 61 3.94 -3.09 -2.20
CA GLY A 61 3.09 -4.13 -2.77
C GLY A 61 1.77 -3.64 -3.37
N PHE A 62 1.58 -2.33 -3.58
CA PHE A 62 0.37 -1.82 -4.23
C PHE A 62 0.28 -2.29 -5.69
N SER A 63 -0.85 -2.89 -6.05
CA SER A 63 -1.16 -3.21 -7.45
C SER A 63 -1.66 -1.99 -8.22
N ASP A 64 -1.51 -2.01 -9.55
CA ASP A 64 -2.01 -0.93 -10.42
C ASP A 64 -3.55 -0.86 -10.30
N ALA A 65 -4.24 -2.00 -10.25
CA ALA A 65 -5.68 -2.09 -9.93
C ALA A 65 -6.06 -1.43 -8.59
N ARG A 66 -5.25 -1.60 -7.52
CA ARG A 66 -5.55 -0.98 -6.23
C ARG A 66 -5.38 0.54 -6.31
N LEU A 67 -4.31 1.02 -6.91
CA LEU A 67 -4.07 2.45 -7.11
C LEU A 67 -5.15 3.08 -8.00
N ALA A 68 -5.63 2.36 -9.02
CA ALA A 68 -6.76 2.78 -9.85
C ALA A 68 -8.03 2.96 -9.02
N SER A 69 -8.34 2.00 -8.15
CA SER A 69 -9.52 2.09 -7.26
C SER A 69 -9.45 3.27 -6.27
N LEU A 70 -8.25 3.71 -5.88
CA LEU A 70 -8.04 4.80 -4.92
C LEU A 70 -8.04 6.18 -5.57
N THR A 71 -7.55 6.26 -6.81
CA THR A 71 -7.39 7.53 -7.54
C THR A 71 -8.53 7.80 -8.53
N GLY A 72 -9.36 6.81 -8.84
CA GLY A 72 -10.38 6.89 -9.88
C GLY A 72 -9.84 6.84 -11.31
N LEU A 73 -8.52 6.63 -11.47
CA LEU A 73 -7.89 6.49 -12.78
C LEU A 73 -8.07 5.08 -13.33
N ALA A 74 -7.97 4.94 -14.66
CA ALA A 74 -7.90 3.62 -15.29
C ALA A 74 -6.57 2.93 -14.94
N GLU A 75 -6.63 1.62 -14.65
CA GLU A 75 -5.44 0.81 -14.36
C GLU A 75 -4.38 0.91 -15.47
N ALA A 76 -4.80 0.93 -16.73
CA ALA A 76 -3.91 1.09 -17.89
C ALA A 76 -3.15 2.43 -17.86
N ALA A 77 -3.75 3.51 -17.35
CA ALA A 77 -3.07 4.80 -17.23
C ALA A 77 -1.97 4.76 -16.16
N ILE A 78 -2.20 4.03 -15.07
CA ILE A 78 -1.20 3.84 -14.01
C ILE A 78 -0.05 2.96 -14.50
N ALA A 79 -0.36 1.87 -15.22
CA ALA A 79 0.64 1.01 -15.84
C ALA A 79 1.52 1.79 -16.84
N ALA A 80 0.90 2.59 -17.72
CA ALA A 80 1.63 3.44 -18.66
C ALA A 80 2.53 4.45 -17.95
N ARG A 81 2.05 5.08 -16.85
CA ARG A 81 2.87 6.01 -16.06
C ARG A 81 4.06 5.32 -15.42
N ARG A 82 3.85 4.12 -14.86
CA ARG A 82 4.88 3.29 -14.26
C ARG A 82 5.97 2.94 -15.28
N GLU A 83 5.57 2.57 -16.49
CA GLU A 83 6.48 2.27 -17.61
C GLU A 83 7.27 3.51 -18.07
N GLN A 84 6.62 4.67 -18.21
CA GLN A 84 7.28 5.93 -18.55
C GLN A 84 8.38 6.32 -17.54
N LEU A 85 8.19 5.98 -16.26
CA LEU A 85 9.15 6.23 -15.18
C LEU A 85 10.18 5.09 -15.02
N GLY A 86 10.15 4.08 -15.90
CA GLY A 86 11.09 2.97 -15.86
C GLY A 86 10.98 2.10 -14.61
N ILE A 87 9.77 2.00 -14.03
CA ILE A 87 9.51 1.20 -12.84
C ILE A 87 9.02 -0.18 -13.29
N ALA A 88 9.86 -1.20 -13.11
CA ALA A 88 9.54 -2.58 -13.47
C ALA A 88 9.91 -3.53 -12.32
N PRO A 89 9.16 -4.63 -12.14
CA PRO A 89 9.54 -5.65 -11.17
C PRO A 89 10.87 -6.29 -11.57
N VAL A 90 11.69 -6.61 -10.57
CA VAL A 90 12.90 -7.40 -10.75
C VAL A 90 12.73 -8.78 -10.14
N TYR A 91 13.21 -9.81 -10.83
CA TYR A 91 13.17 -11.18 -10.35
C TYR A 91 14.50 -11.51 -9.69
N LYS A 92 14.47 -11.87 -8.41
CA LYS A 92 15.65 -12.29 -7.63
C LYS A 92 15.65 -13.80 -7.47
N ARG A 93 16.84 -14.41 -7.53
CA ARG A 93 17.04 -15.84 -7.25
C ARG A 93 17.35 -16.02 -5.76
N ILE A 94 16.84 -17.08 -5.15
CA ILE A 94 17.26 -17.54 -3.82
C ILE A 94 18.41 -18.52 -4.05
N ASP A 95 19.59 -18.22 -3.54
CA ASP A 95 20.86 -18.89 -3.80
C ASP A 95 21.46 -19.60 -2.58
N THR A 96 20.65 -19.78 -1.54
CA THR A 96 20.98 -20.54 -0.31
C THR A 96 20.36 -21.92 -0.30
#